data_AF-A0A511Y886-F1
#
_entry.id   AF-A0A511Y886-F1
#
_cell.length_a   1.000
_cell.length_b   1.000
_cell.length_c   1.000
_cell.angle_alpha   90.00
_cell.angle_beta   90.00
_cell.angle_gamma   90.00
#
_symmetry.space_group_name_H-M   'P 1'
#
loop_
_entity.id
_entity.type
_entity.pdbx_description
1 polymer ?
#
loop_
_entity_poly.entity_id
_entity_poly.type
_entity_poly.pdbx_seq_one_letter_code
_entity_poly.pdbx_strand_id
1 'polypeptide(L)' 'MSVNAQKRPPAPPHPSKSELISSKSRELDKKYNTEKKLIMNHPLATKKMKRDQMKALNERYRTEKRLLKKL' A
#
# COMPACT_ATOMS: atom_id res chain seq x y z
N MET A 1 37.88 -34.14 -16.11
CA MET A 1 37.72 -33.21 -14.97
C MET A 1 36.37 -32.53 -15.10
N SER A 2 35.44 -32.82 -14.19
CA SER A 2 34.04 -32.36 -14.29
C SER A 2 33.88 -30.95 -13.72
N VAL A 3 33.53 -29.98 -14.56
CA VAL A 3 33.32 -28.56 -14.21
C VAL A 3 31.92 -28.24 -13.66
N ASN A 4 31.18 -29.24 -13.17
CA ASN A 4 29.76 -29.10 -12.77
C ASN A 4 29.56 -28.71 -11.30
N ALA A 5 30.30 -27.72 -10.79
CA ALA A 5 30.14 -27.24 -9.41
C ALA A 5 30.16 -25.70 -9.30
N GLN A 6 29.53 -24.98 -10.24
CA GLN A 6 29.15 -23.59 -9.98
C GLN A 6 27.96 -23.59 -9.01
N LYS A 7 28.24 -23.43 -7.71
CA LYS A 7 27.22 -23.11 -6.69
C LYS A 7 26.48 -21.86 -7.14
N ARG A 8 25.20 -21.99 -7.50
CA ARG A 8 24.34 -20.84 -7.78
C ARG A 8 24.36 -19.93 -6.54
N PRO A 9 24.50 -18.60 -6.70
CA PRO A 9 24.37 -17.69 -5.57
C PRO A 9 23.01 -17.93 -4.90
N PRO A 10 22.93 -17.86 -3.55
CA PRO A 10 21.65 -18.01 -2.86
C PRO A 10 20.66 -16.98 -3.42
N ALA A 11 19.42 -17.40 -3.64
CA ALA A 11 18.38 -16.51 -4.11
C ALA A 11 18.30 -15.27 -3.20
N PRO A 12 18.03 -14.07 -3.77
CA PRO A 12 17.88 -12.86 -2.96
C PRO A 12 16.89 -13.13 -1.82
N PRO A 13 17.11 -12.59 -0.61
CA PRO A 13 16.17 -12.80 0.48
C PRO A 13 14.81 -12.27 0.05
N HIS A 14 13.89 -13.18 -0.24
CA HIS A 14 12.51 -12.81 -0.49
C HIS A 14 11.97 -12.21 0.81
N PRO A 15 11.30 -11.05 0.74
CA PRO A 15 10.78 -10.41 1.94
C PRO A 15 9.85 -11.38 2.65
N SER A 16 10.04 -11.50 3.95
CA SER A 16 9.16 -12.29 4.80
C SER A 16 7.72 -11.79 4.68
N LYS A 17 6.76 -12.66 4.99
CA LYS A 17 5.33 -12.32 4.95
C LYS A 17 5.01 -11.06 5.77
N SER A 18 5.66 -10.90 6.93
CA SER A 18 5.54 -9.71 7.77
C SER A 18 6.13 -8.45 7.13
N GLU A 19 7.29 -8.54 6.49
CA GLU A 19 7.90 -7.42 5.74
C GLU A 19 7.02 -6.99 4.56
N LEU A 20 6.43 -7.95 3.85
CA LEU A 20 5.47 -7.68 2.78
C LEU A 20 4.23 -6.95 3.28
N ILE A 21 3.63 -7.41 4.39
CA ILE A 21 2.48 -6.74 5.01
C ILE A 21 2.85 -5.34 5.49
N SER A 22 4.04 -5.18 6.09
CA SER A 22 4.55 -3.89 6.54
C SER A 22 4.79 -2.91 5.38
N SER A 23 5.37 -3.38 4.26
CA SER A 23 5.56 -2.57 3.05
C SER A 23 4.22 -2.13 2.47
N LYS A 24 3.29 -3.08 2.27
CA LYS A 24 1.94 -2.79 1.75
C LYS A 24 1.17 -1.84 2.67
N SER A 25 1.29 -2.01 3.98
CA SER A 25 0.67 -1.13 4.97
C SER A 25 1.17 0.32 4.82
N ARG A 26 2.49 0.51 4.64
CA ARG A 26 3.10 1.84 4.44
C ARG A 26 2.71 2.48 3.11
N GLU A 27 2.69 1.70 2.03
CA GLU A 27 2.23 2.18 0.73
C GLU A 27 0.77 2.63 0.76
N LEU A 28 -0.06 1.87 1.46
CA LEU A 28 -1.47 2.18 1.64
C LEU A 28 -1.68 3.50 2.40
N ASP A 29 -0.88 3.76 3.44
CA ASP A 29 -0.89 5.03 4.17
C ASP A 29 -0.47 6.21 3.28
N LYS A 30 0.55 6.02 2.44
CA LYS A 30 0.99 7.04 1.48
C LYS A 30 -0.11 7.38 0.47
N LYS A 31 -0.76 6.36 -0.10
CA LYS A 31 -1.88 6.54 -1.05
C LYS A 31 -3.02 7.31 -0.40
N TYR A 32 -3.45 6.89 0.80
CA TYR A 32 -4.49 7.58 1.56
C TYR A 32 -4.18 9.06 1.80
N ASN A 33 -2.96 9.37 2.27
CA ASN A 33 -2.58 10.74 2.56
C ASN A 33 -2.50 11.61 1.30
N THR A 34 -2.04 11.04 0.19
CA THR A 34 -1.96 11.72 -1.11
C THR A 34 -3.37 12.07 -1.60
N GLU A 35 -4.26 11.08 -1.61
CA GLU A 35 -5.63 11.24 -2.12
C GLU A 35 -6.44 12.18 -1.21
N LYS A 36 -6.26 12.08 0.11
CA LYS A 36 -6.83 13.03 1.08
C LYS A 36 -6.40 14.47 0.78
N LYS A 37 -5.11 14.70 0.52
CA LYS A 37 -4.59 16.04 0.18
C LYS A 37 -5.20 16.57 -1.11
N LEU A 38 -5.34 15.71 -2.13
CA LEU A 38 -5.97 16.06 -3.40
C LEU A 38 -7.45 16.45 -3.22
N ILE A 39 -8.22 15.68 -2.45
CA ILE A 39 -9.63 16.00 -2.16
C ILE A 39 -9.75 17.35 -1.44
N MET A 40 -8.92 17.57 -0.41
CA MET A 40 -8.97 18.80 0.38
C MET A 40 -8.57 20.04 -0.44
N ASN A 41 -7.54 19.92 -1.26
CA ASN A 41 -7.03 21.00 -2.10
C ASN A 41 -7.78 21.16 -3.43
N HIS A 42 -8.82 20.37 -3.69
CA HIS A 42 -9.53 20.41 -4.96
C HIS A 42 -10.15 21.80 -5.19
N PRO A 43 -9.79 22.51 -6.29
CA PRO A 43 -10.10 23.93 -6.47
C PRO A 43 -11.58 24.18 -6.78
N LEU A 44 -12.23 23.24 -7.46
CA LEU A 44 -13.62 23.38 -7.92
C LEU A 44 -14.62 22.49 -7.17
N ALA A 45 -14.18 21.78 -6.13
CA ALA A 45 -15.07 20.86 -5.41
C ALA A 45 -15.80 21.61 -4.31
N THR A 46 -17.12 21.42 -4.25
CA THR A 46 -17.94 21.93 -3.16
C THR A 46 -17.60 21.22 -1.84
N LYS A 47 -17.95 21.83 -0.70
CA LYS A 47 -17.76 21.22 0.63
C LYS A 47 -18.43 19.84 0.73
N LYS A 48 -19.61 19.68 0.14
CA LYS A 48 -20.34 18.42 0.11
C LYS A 48 -19.58 17.36 -0.68
N MET A 49 -19.11 17.69 -1.89
CA MET A 49 -18.31 16.77 -2.71
C MET A 49 -17.03 16.33 -1.99
N LYS A 50 -16.30 17.25 -1.35
CA LYS A 50 -15.10 16.91 -0.57
C LYS A 50 -15.43 15.96 0.58
N ARG A 51 -16.54 16.19 1.29
CA ARG A 51 -17.01 15.33 2.39
C ARG A 51 -17.34 13.92 1.89
N ASP A 52 -18.06 13.82 0.78
CA ASP A 52 -18.46 12.53 0.20
C ASP A 52 -17.23 11.74 -0.29
N GLN A 53 -16.30 12.42 -0.98
CA GLN A 53 -15.03 11.82 -1.39
C GLN A 53 -14.18 11.37 -0.20
N MET A 54 -14.11 12.17 0.88
CA MET A 54 -13.41 11.80 2.11
C MET A 54 -14.04 10.60 2.79
N LYS A 55 -15.38 10.49 2.80
CA LYS A 55 -16.09 9.33 3.34
C LYS A 55 -15.73 8.05 2.56
N ALA A 56 -15.83 8.11 1.24
CA ALA A 56 -15.47 6.99 0.36
C ALA A 56 -13.99 6.60 0.47
N LEU A 57 -13.08 7.58 0.61
CA LEU A 57 -11.66 7.33 0.85
C LEU A 57 -11.41 6.62 2.20
N ASN A 58 -12.04 7.10 3.27
CA ASN A 58 -11.90 6.51 4.60
C ASN A 58 -12.43 5.07 4.66
N GLU A 59 -13.55 4.77 3.99
CA GLU A 59 -14.13 3.43 3.93
C GLU A 59 -13.22 2.44 3.18
N ARG A 60 -12.68 2.84 2.03
CA ARG A 60 -11.70 2.05 1.26
C ARG A 60 -10.46 1.76 2.11
N TYR A 61 -9.86 2.80 2.70
CA TYR A 61 -8.68 2.67 3.56
C TYR A 61 -8.90 1.71 4.74
N ARG A 62 -10.04 1.81 5.43
CA ARG A 62 -10.39 0.90 6.54
C ARG A 62 -10.55 -0.54 6.08
N THR A 63 -11.19 -0.75 4.94
CA THR A 63 -11.40 -2.08 4.37
C THR A 63 -10.05 -2.72 4.01
N GLU A 64 -9.20 -2.00 3.29
CA GLU A 64 -7.89 -2.51 2.87
C GLU A 64 -6.95 -2.76 4.05
N LYS A 65 -6.93 -1.89 5.08
CA LYS A 65 -6.18 -2.17 6.32
C LYS A 65 -6.65 -3.45 7.02
N ARG A 66 -7.97 -3.71 7.04
CA ARG A 66 -8.50 -4.95 7.63
C ARG A 66 -8.11 -6.18 6.81
N LEU A 67 -8.11 -6.08 5.48
CA LEU A 67 -7.66 -7.15 4.59
C LEU A 67 -6.17 -7.44 4.78
N LEU A 68 -5.33 -6.40 4.87
CA LEU A 68 -3.89 -6.56 5.14
C LEU A 68 -3.60 -7.23 6.48
N LYS A 69 -4.42 -7.01 7.51
CA LYS A 69 -4.29 -7.70 8.81
C LYS A 69 -4.70 -9.18 8.78
N LYS A 70 -5.51 -9.58 7.80
CA LYS A 70 -5.96 -10.96 7.61
C LYS A 70 -4.99 -11.79 6.75
N LEU A 71 -4.01 -11.14 6.11
CA LEU A 71 -2.95 -11.82 5.37
C LEU A 71 -2.01 -12.48 6.36
#